data_AF-A0A7C2ETL2-F1
#
_entry.id   AF-A0A7C2ETL2-F1
#
_cell.length_a   1.000
_cell.length_b   1.000
_cell.length_c   1.000
_cell.angle_alpha   90.00
_cell.angle_beta   90.00
_cell.angle_gamma   90.00
#
_symmetry.space_group_name_H-M   'P 1'
#
loop_
_entity.id
_entity.type
_entity.pdbx_description
1 polymer ?
#
loop_
_entity_poly.entity_id
_entity_poly.type
_entity_poly.pdbx_seq_one_letter_code
_entity_poly.pdbx_strand_id
1 'polypeptide(L)'
;MGSRRARNRRGGFVSFRNGQNGEGFGRTDGGASRHRPLEVIVGDRGVEGALRLFKRLVLRDGILREVKRHAHYEKPGDRRRRKVREAARRLRKRLAKARERGEQID
;
A
#
# COMPACT_ATOMS: atom_id res chain seq x y z
N MET A 1 31.08 -28.52 -24.19
CA MET A 1 29.80 -28.77 -23.50
C MET A 1 30.02 -28.66 -22.00
N GLY A 2 29.49 -27.64 -21.33
CA GLY A 2 29.72 -27.47 -19.88
C GLY A 2 28.64 -26.56 -19.31
N SER A 3 27.48 -27.13 -19.00
CA SER A 3 26.32 -26.41 -18.49
C SER A 3 26.63 -25.81 -17.11
N ARG A 4 26.90 -24.51 -17.06
CA ARG A 4 26.88 -23.78 -15.79
C ARG A 4 25.41 -23.63 -15.38
N ARG A 5 24.97 -24.53 -14.50
CA ARG A 5 23.67 -24.48 -13.81
C ARG A 5 23.41 -23.05 -13.32
N ALA A 6 22.35 -22.45 -13.83
CA ALA A 6 21.78 -21.23 -13.29
C ALA A 6 21.48 -21.45 -11.81
N ARG A 7 22.28 -20.82 -10.92
CA ARG A 7 21.96 -20.75 -9.50
C ARG A 7 20.84 -19.72 -9.33
N ASN A 8 19.62 -20.17 -9.58
CA ASN A 8 18.42 -19.48 -9.17
C ASN A 8 18.31 -19.55 -7.64
N ARG A 9 19.08 -18.70 -6.93
CA ARG A 9 18.80 -18.39 -5.53
C ARG A 9 17.68 -17.37 -5.52
N ARG A 10 16.46 -17.91 -5.55
CA ARG A 10 15.24 -17.26 -5.08
C ARG A 10 15.50 -16.73 -3.67
N GLY A 11 15.99 -15.51 -3.56
CA GLY A 11 16.02 -14.78 -2.29
C GLY A 11 14.58 -14.63 -1.82
N GLY A 12 14.29 -15.16 -0.63
CA GLY A 12 12.95 -15.35 -0.07
C GLY A 12 12.00 -14.22 -0.42
N PHE A 13 10.98 -14.57 -1.21
CA PHE A 13 9.88 -13.70 -1.57
C PHE A 13 9.16 -13.34 -0.28
N VAL A 14 9.36 -12.11 0.21
CA VAL A 14 8.55 -11.53 1.29
C VAL A 14 7.16 -11.37 0.70
N SER A 15 6.33 -12.40 0.83
CA SER A 15 4.97 -12.42 0.28
C SER A 15 4.12 -11.41 1.06
N PHE A 16 4.04 -10.20 0.53
CA PHE A 16 2.99 -9.28 0.87
C PHE A 16 1.67 -9.91 0.42
N ARG A 17 0.90 -10.46 1.36
CA ARG A 17 -0.49 -10.81 1.09
C ARG A 17 -1.33 -9.53 1.16
N ASN A 18 -1.14 -8.62 0.18
CA ASN A 18 -2.32 -7.85 -0.24
C ASN A 18 -3.22 -8.86 -0.90
N GLY A 19 -4.38 -9.14 -0.31
CA GLY A 19 -5.40 -9.97 -0.94
C GLY A 19 -6.06 -9.27 -2.12
N GLN A 20 -5.29 -8.94 -3.17
CA GLN A 20 -5.75 -8.54 -4.50
C GLN A 20 -5.45 -9.60 -5.57
N ASN A 21 -4.75 -10.69 -5.23
CA ASN A 21 -4.61 -11.83 -6.14
C ASN A 21 -5.58 -12.91 -5.66
N GLY A 22 -6.72 -12.97 -6.35
CA GLY A 22 -7.79 -13.91 -6.08
C GLY A 22 -7.42 -15.30 -6.58
N GLU A 23 -7.05 -16.18 -5.66
CA GLU A 23 -7.40 -17.60 -5.74
C GLU A 23 -8.19 -17.95 -4.49
N GLY A 24 -9.33 -18.62 -4.70
CA GLY A 24 -10.48 -18.58 -3.82
C GLY A 24 -10.47 -19.58 -2.68
N PHE A 25 -11.16 -19.20 -1.60
CA PHE A 25 -11.91 -20.10 -0.74
C PHE A 25 -13.19 -19.40 -0.30
N GLY A 26 -14.33 -19.94 -0.73
CA GLY A 26 -15.65 -19.68 -0.15
C GLY A 26 -16.34 -18.39 -0.61
N ARG A 27 -17.30 -18.55 -1.54
CA ARG A 27 -18.48 -17.69 -1.59
C ARG A 27 -19.16 -17.77 -0.22
N THR A 28 -19.26 -16.64 0.47
CA THR A 28 -20.24 -16.46 1.55
C THR A 28 -21.12 -15.31 1.14
N ASP A 29 -22.30 -15.69 0.69
CA ASP A 29 -23.42 -14.82 0.39
C ASP A 29 -23.89 -14.22 1.72
N GLY A 30 -23.89 -12.89 1.84
CA GLY A 30 -24.35 -12.20 3.05
C GLY A 30 -23.49 -10.99 3.42
N GLY A 31 -24.09 -9.81 3.29
CA GLY A 31 -23.42 -8.53 3.44
C GLY A 31 -22.75 -8.31 4.80
N ALA A 32 -21.46 -8.05 4.75
CA ALA A 32 -20.75 -7.19 5.68
C ALA A 32 -19.43 -6.81 5.00
N SER A 33 -19.17 -5.52 4.85
CA SER A 33 -17.87 -5.00 4.47
C SER A 33 -16.85 -5.44 5.53
N ARG A 34 -16.30 -6.66 5.39
CA ARG A 34 -15.28 -7.19 6.31
C ARG A 34 -14.04 -6.32 6.16
N HIS A 35 -13.92 -5.34 7.05
CA HIS A 35 -12.73 -4.51 7.16
C HIS A 35 -11.56 -5.44 7.43
N ARG A 36 -10.66 -5.61 6.46
CA ARG A 36 -9.48 -6.45 6.65
C ARG A 36 -8.47 -5.66 7.48
N PRO A 37 -8.05 -6.15 8.66
CA PRO A 37 -7.03 -5.47 9.45
C PRO A 37 -5.66 -5.57 8.78
N LEU A 38 -4.76 -4.64 9.11
CA LEU A 38 -3.38 -4.67 8.64
C LEU A 38 -2.58 -5.68 9.47
N GLU A 39 -2.13 -6.76 8.83
CA GLU A 39 -1.42 -7.85 9.49
C GLU A 39 0.03 -7.97 8.97
N VAL A 40 0.96 -8.29 9.86
CA VAL A 40 2.35 -8.60 9.52
C VAL A 40 2.76 -9.88 10.24
N ILE A 41 3.08 -10.90 9.45
CA ILE A 41 3.60 -12.17 9.95
C ILE A 41 5.10 -12.03 10.19
N VAL A 42 5.57 -12.43 11.36
CA VAL A 42 6.98 -12.45 11.71
C VAL A 42 7.61 -13.71 11.11
N GLY A 43 8.59 -13.53 10.22
CA GLY A 43 9.40 -14.61 9.69
C GLY A 43 10.84 -14.54 10.20
N ASP A 44 11.77 -15.09 9.42
CA ASP A 44 13.18 -15.30 9.84
C ASP A 44 13.99 -14.02 10.12
N ARG A 45 13.45 -12.84 9.75
CA ARG A 45 14.07 -11.53 10.00
C ARG A 45 13.86 -11.00 11.42
N GLY A 46 13.24 -11.78 12.29
CA GLY A 46 12.97 -11.43 13.68
C GLY A 46 11.94 -10.31 13.86
N VAL A 47 11.65 -9.99 15.12
CA VAL A 47 10.59 -9.05 15.53
C VAL A 47 10.88 -7.63 15.04
N GLU A 48 12.13 -7.18 15.12
CA GLU A 48 12.49 -5.81 14.71
C GLU A 48 12.26 -5.57 13.22
N GLY A 49 12.55 -6.56 12.37
CA GLY A 49 12.26 -6.51 10.94
C GLY A 49 10.76 -6.41 10.64
N ALA A 50 9.95 -7.16 11.39
CA ALA A 50 8.50 -7.09 11.28
C ALA A 50 7.95 -5.71 11.70
N LEU A 51 8.45 -5.12 12.79
CA LEU A 51 8.04 -3.79 13.24
C LEU A 51 8.39 -2.70 12.22
N ARG A 52 9.58 -2.76 11.61
CA ARG A 52 9.97 -1.83 10.56
C ARG A 52 9.06 -1.95 9.33
N LEU A 53 8.71 -3.17 8.94
CA LEU A 53 7.78 -3.41 7.84
C LEU A 53 6.37 -2.90 8.17
N PHE A 54 5.88 -3.22 9.37
CA PHE A 54 4.57 -2.78 9.85
C PHE A 54 4.47 -1.25 9.83
N LYS A 55 5.46 -0.54 10.38
CA LYS A 55 5.52 0.93 10.34
C LYS A 55 5.45 1.46 8.90
N ARG A 56 6.16 0.84 7.96
CA ARG A 56 6.12 1.23 6.54
C ARG A 56 4.73 1.01 5.93
N LEU A 57 4.08 -0.09 6.27
CA LEU A 57 2.74 -0.41 5.78
C LEU A 57 1.68 0.54 6.36
N VAL A 58 1.70 0.82 7.66
CA VAL A 58 0.81 1.80 8.31
C VAL A 58 0.93 3.18 7.67
N LEU A 59 2.17 3.63 7.41
CA LEU A 59 2.40 4.91 6.75
C LEU A 59 1.95 4.95 5.29
N ARG A 60 2.04 3.80 4.58
CA ARG A 60 1.57 3.67 3.20
C ARG A 60 0.05 3.69 3.11
N ASP A 61 -0.62 2.96 4.01
CA ASP A 61 -2.08 2.90 4.07
C ASP A 61 -2.67 4.24 4.51
N GLY A 62 -1.94 4.98 5.34
CA GLY A 62 -2.27 6.36 5.68
C GLY A 62 -3.33 6.50 6.76
N ILE A 63 -3.67 5.41 7.46
CA ILE A 63 -4.66 5.34 8.56
C ILE A 63 -4.45 6.49 9.55
N LEU A 64 -3.21 6.74 9.99
CA LEU A 64 -2.90 7.80 10.94
C LEU A 64 -3.24 9.21 10.42
N ARG A 65 -3.13 9.43 9.11
CA ARG A 65 -3.53 10.70 8.47
C ARG A 65 -5.04 10.84 8.42
N GLU A 66 -5.76 9.72 8.25
CA GLU A 66 -7.22 9.70 8.21
C GLU A 66 -7.81 9.97 9.60
N VAL A 67 -7.29 9.29 10.63
CA VAL A 67 -7.66 9.52 12.03
C VAL A 67 -7.45 10.99 12.39
N LYS A 68 -6.27 11.56 12.08
CA LYS A 68 -6.00 12.98 12.34
C LYS A 68 -6.91 13.93 11.56
N ARG A 69 -7.30 13.55 10.34
CA ARG A 69 -8.25 14.33 9.50
C ARG A 69 -9.65 14.32 10.09
N HIS A 70 -10.08 13.23 10.71
CA HIS A 70 -11.42 13.09 11.29
C HIS A 70 -11.48 13.46 12.78
N ALA A 71 -10.36 13.88 13.39
CA ALA A 71 -10.30 14.26 14.80
C ALA A 71 -11.15 15.48 15.17
N HIS A 72 -11.49 16.34 14.20
CA HIS A 72 -12.36 17.49 14.38
C HIS A 72 -13.37 17.58 13.25
N TYR A 73 -14.52 18.21 13.53
CA TYR A 73 -15.51 18.49 12.51
C TYR A 73 -14.96 19.48 11.48
N GLU A 74 -14.83 19.03 10.24
CA GLU A 74 -14.53 19.87 9.09
C GLU A 74 -15.84 20.21 8.38
N LYS A 75 -16.14 21.51 8.26
CA LYS A 75 -17.32 21.97 7.51
C LYS A 75 -17.29 21.41 6.08
N PRO A 76 -18.46 21.08 5.49
CA PRO A 76 -18.51 20.46 4.16
C PRO A 76 -17.85 21.30 3.06
N GLY A 77 -17.90 22.64 3.16
CA GLY A 77 -17.21 23.54 2.24
C GLY A 77 -15.68 23.44 2.34
N ASP A 78 -15.14 23.39 3.56
CA ASP A 78 -13.70 23.20 3.79
C ASP A 78 -13.22 21.84 3.31
N ARG A 79 -14.01 20.79 3.57
CA ARG A 79 -13.74 19.43 3.07
C ARG A 79 -13.65 19.40 1.54
N ARG A 80 -14.55 20.09 0.83
CA ARG A 80 -14.52 20.19 -0.65
C ARG A 80 -13.25 20.90 -1.12
N ARG A 81 -12.92 22.07 -0.56
CA ARG A 81 -11.70 22.83 -0.90
C ARG A 81 -10.44 22.02 -0.66
N ARG A 82 -10.36 21.30 0.45
CA ARG A 82 -9.23 20.43 0.79
C ARG A 82 -9.08 19.28 -0.19
N LYS A 83 -10.17 18.58 -0.54
CA LYS A 83 -10.15 17.48 -1.52
C LYS A 83 -9.58 17.92 -2.87
N VAL A 84 -10.00 19.08 -3.38
CA VAL A 84 -9.49 19.65 -4.64
C VAL A 84 -8.00 19.96 -4.53
N ARG A 85 -7.56 20.60 -3.45
CA ARG A 85 -6.13 20.89 -3.20
C ARG A 85 -5.29 19.62 -3.08
N GLU A 86 -5.77 18.59 -2.39
CA GLU A 86 -5.08 17.31 -2.25
C GLU A 86 -5.00 16.56 -3.58
N ALA A 87 -6.05 16.58 -4.40
CA ALA A 87 -6.06 15.98 -5.73
C ALA A 87 -5.04 16.66 -6.65
N ALA A 88 -5.04 18.00 -6.70
CA ALA A 88 -4.04 18.76 -7.47
C ALA A 88 -2.61 18.46 -7.00
N ARG A 89 -2.37 18.38 -5.69
CA ARG A 89 -1.07 18.01 -5.13
C ARG A 89 -0.65 16.59 -5.52
N ARG A 90 -1.58 15.63 -5.49
CA ARG A 90 -1.32 14.24 -5.91
C ARG A 90 -0.97 14.17 -7.40
N LEU A 91 -1.72 14.88 -8.25
CA LEU A 91 -1.46 14.96 -9.69
C LEU A 91 -0.07 15.53 -9.97
N ARG A 92 0.28 16.69 -9.39
CA ARG A 92 1.61 17.30 -9.53
C ARG A 92 2.74 16.35 -9.15
N LYS A 93 2.58 15.61 -8.04
CA LYS A 93 3.57 14.61 -7.62
C LYS A 93 3.67 13.42 -8.58
N ARG A 94 2.56 12.97 -9.19
CA ARG A 94 2.58 11.89 -10.18
C ARG A 94 3.30 12.34 -11.46
N LEU A 95 2.99 13.54 -11.95
CA LEU A 95 3.62 14.12 -13.12
C LEU A 95 5.13 14.33 -12.93
N ALA A 96 5.56 14.85 -11.77
CA ALA A 96 6.97 15.01 -11.45
C ALA A 96 7.72 13.66 -11.51
N LYS A 97 7.15 12.60 -10.90
CA LYS A 97 7.73 11.25 -10.93
C LYS A 97 7.71 10.60 -12.31
N ALA A 98 6.75 10.92 -13.17
CA ALA A 98 6.69 10.41 -14.54
C ALA A 98 7.77 11.08 -15.41
N ARG A 99 7.94 12.40 -15.27
CA ARG A 99 9.05 13.14 -15.89
C ARG A 99 10.42 12.62 -15.48
N GLU A 100 10.63 12.38 -14.18
CA GLU A 100 11.87 11.79 -13.65
C GLU A 100 12.16 10.39 -14.22
N ARG A 101 11.12 9.63 -14.58
CA ARG A 101 11.24 8.29 -15.18
C ARG A 101 11.37 8.31 -16.71
N GLY A 102 11.35 9.49 -17.34
CA GLY A 102 11.40 9.63 -18.79
C GLY A 102 10.12 9.17 -19.50
N GLU A 103 9.02 9.01 -18.77
CA GLU A 103 7.71 8.75 -19.38
C GLU A 103 7.25 10.05 -20.07
N GLN A 104 7.14 10.02 -21.40
CA GLN A 104 6.60 11.13 -22.19
C GLN A 104 5.11 11.25 -21.88
N ILE A 105 4.68 12.42 -21.41
CA ILE A 105 3.30 12.70 -21.02
C ILE A 105 2.77 13.70 -22.04
N ASP A 106 2.05 13.20 -23.04
CA ASP A 106 1.26 14.01 -23.98
C ASP A 106 -0.12 14.36 -23.41
#